data_AF-A0A3N5T5X3-F1
#
_entry.id   AF-A0A3N5T5X3-F1
#
_cell.length_a   1.000
_cell.length_b   1.000
_cell.length_c   1.000
_cell.angle_alpha   90.00
_cell.angle_beta   90.00
_cell.angle_gamma   90.00
#
_symmetry.space_group_name_H-M   'P 1'
#
loop_
_entity.id
_entity.type
_entity.pdbx_description
1 polymer ?
#
loop_
_entity_poly.entity_id
_entity_poly.type
_entity_poly.pdbx_seq_one_letter_code
_entity_poly.pdbx_strand_id
1 'polypeptide(L)'
;MQEQFSRTTGKQMYLIVTGIRQATCTNCGRCVADCPQGLFSKNNGQVLFHDPIGQCMRCGHCIAVCPENTVIYRSSEPVFENPDTGRPSHNIDEKTLEAFMRSRRSVRQFIQDPLPENIIASVLDAMRHGYGISAVR
;
A
#
# COMPACT_ATOMS: atom_id res chain seq x y z
N MET A 1 -17.38 32.77 28.32
CA MET A 1 -17.48 31.32 28.61
C MET A 1 -17.54 30.58 27.29
N GLN A 2 -16.39 30.47 26.61
CA GLN A 2 -16.21 29.69 25.38
C GLN A 2 -15.26 28.56 25.76
N GLU A 3 -15.82 27.42 26.12
CA GLU A 3 -15.05 26.24 26.47
C GLU A 3 -14.55 25.55 25.20
N GLN A 4 -13.22 25.63 25.08
CA GLN A 4 -12.28 24.79 24.38
C GLN A 4 -12.81 23.40 23.96
N PHE A 5 -13.34 23.30 22.74
CA PHE A 5 -13.29 22.05 21.98
C PHE A 5 -12.02 22.05 21.14
N SER A 6 -10.89 21.83 21.81
CA SER A 6 -9.61 21.51 21.17
C SER A 6 -9.77 20.17 20.46
N ARG A 7 -10.19 20.22 19.18
CA ARG A 7 -10.08 19.09 18.27
C ARG A 7 -8.59 18.84 18.10
N THR A 8 -8.12 17.74 18.69
CA THR A 8 -6.82 17.13 18.49
C THR A 8 -6.37 17.38 17.06
N THR A 9 -5.22 18.04 16.90
CA THR A 9 -4.56 18.33 15.63
C THR A 9 -4.30 17.02 14.89
N GLY A 10 -5.29 16.57 14.12
CA GLY A 10 -5.09 15.52 13.13
C GLY A 10 -4.09 16.06 12.12
N LYS A 11 -2.81 15.70 12.28
CA LYS A 11 -1.82 15.82 11.21
C LYS A 11 -2.48 15.26 9.96
N GLN A 12 -2.75 16.12 8.98
CA GLN A 12 -3.29 15.69 7.69
C GLN A 12 -2.37 14.62 7.13
N MET A 13 -2.82 13.37 7.11
CA MET A 13 -2.04 12.25 6.61
C MET A 13 -2.04 12.34 5.08
N TYR A 14 -0.90 12.70 4.49
CA TYR A 14 -0.77 12.84 3.05
C TYR A 14 0.46 12.13 2.52
N LEU A 15 0.33 11.57 1.32
CA LEU A 15 1.39 11.04 0.48
C LEU A 15 1.16 11.58 -0.93
N ILE A 16 2.09 12.35 -1.47
CA ILE A 16 1.97 12.94 -2.81
C ILE A 16 3.24 12.65 -3.59
N VAL A 17 3.08 12.00 -4.74
CA VAL A 17 4.17 11.79 -5.70
C VAL A 17 4.37 13.07 -6.52
N THR A 18 5.62 13.48 -6.69
CA THR A 18 5.98 14.73 -7.38
C THR A 18 6.91 14.52 -8.56
N GLY A 19 7.45 13.31 -8.77
CA GLY A 19 8.33 13.05 -9.92
C GLY A 19 9.14 11.76 -9.83
N ILE A 20 10.13 11.64 -10.70
CA ILE A 20 11.14 10.57 -10.73
C ILE A 20 12.54 11.19 -10.82
N ARG A 21 13.47 10.66 -10.02
CA ARG A 21 14.89 10.96 -10.16
C ARG A 21 15.49 10.18 -11.33
N GLN A 22 15.73 10.88 -12.44
CA GLN A 22 16.21 10.24 -13.68
C GLN A 22 17.62 9.65 -13.54
N ALA A 23 18.48 10.25 -12.72
CA ALA A 23 19.87 9.80 -12.55
C ALA A 23 20.02 8.37 -12.02
N THR A 24 19.04 7.86 -11.28
CA THR A 24 19.06 6.50 -10.70
C THR A 24 18.01 5.58 -11.32
N CYS A 25 17.22 6.06 -12.28
CA CYS A 25 16.13 5.31 -12.86
C CYS A 25 16.63 4.36 -13.95
N THR A 26 16.43 3.05 -13.75
CA THR A 26 16.75 2.02 -14.76
C THR A 26 15.72 1.90 -15.88
N ASN A 27 14.64 2.69 -15.84
CA ASN A 27 13.54 2.68 -16.80
C ASN A 27 12.84 1.32 -16.96
N CYS A 28 12.82 0.50 -15.89
CA CYS A 28 12.19 -0.82 -15.87
C CYS A 28 10.67 -0.80 -16.12
N GLY A 29 10.00 0.33 -15.89
CA GLY A 29 8.58 0.51 -16.20
C GLY A 29 7.59 -0.09 -15.20
N ARG A 30 8.03 -0.63 -14.06
CA ARG A 30 7.13 -1.19 -13.04
C ARG A 30 6.08 -0.18 -12.54
N CYS A 31 6.47 1.07 -12.31
CA CYS A 31 5.53 2.13 -11.92
C CYS A 31 4.50 2.47 -13.01
N VAL A 32 4.82 2.25 -14.29
CA VAL A 32 3.88 2.43 -15.41
C VAL A 32 2.81 1.35 -15.37
N ALA A 33 3.19 0.09 -15.11
CA ALA A 33 2.25 -1.02 -14.99
C ALA A 33 1.37 -0.94 -13.74
N ASP A 34 1.92 -0.46 -12.62
CA ASP A 34 1.25 -0.49 -11.31
C ASP A 34 0.42 0.75 -10.98
N CYS A 35 0.54 1.85 -11.74
CA CYS A 35 -0.20 3.08 -11.45
C CYS A 35 -1.63 3.01 -12.02
N PRO A 36 -2.67 2.89 -11.18
CA PRO A 36 -4.05 2.80 -11.66
C PRO A 36 -4.55 4.11 -12.29
N GLN A 37 -3.92 5.24 -11.96
CA GLN A 37 -4.24 6.56 -12.52
C GLN A 37 -3.47 6.86 -13.81
N GLY A 38 -2.56 5.97 -14.25
CA GLY A 38 -1.79 6.17 -15.49
C GLY A 38 -0.86 7.39 -15.48
N LEU A 39 -0.41 7.84 -14.30
CA LEU A 39 0.43 9.06 -14.16
C LEU A 39 1.89 8.86 -14.57
N PHE A 40 2.27 7.63 -14.92
CA PHE A 40 3.59 7.29 -15.40
C PHE A 40 3.49 6.80 -16.84
N SER A 41 4.42 7.25 -17.67
CA SER A 41 4.51 6.83 -19.07
C SER A 41 5.96 6.54 -19.44
N LYS A 42 6.17 5.80 -20.53
CA LYS A 42 7.50 5.54 -21.09
C LYS A 42 7.61 6.20 -22.45
N ASN A 43 8.49 7.20 -22.57
CA ASN A 43 8.73 7.94 -23.80
C ASN A 43 10.21 7.81 -24.19
N ASN A 44 10.51 7.38 -25.42
CA ASN A 44 11.88 7.13 -25.90
C ASN A 44 12.73 6.28 -24.94
N GLY A 45 12.10 5.28 -24.33
CA GLY A 45 12.77 4.41 -23.35
C GLY A 45 12.91 4.99 -21.94
N GLN A 46 12.56 6.26 -21.72
CA GLN A 46 12.64 6.94 -20.43
C GLN A 46 11.27 6.95 -19.73
N VAL A 47 11.25 6.65 -18.43
CA VAL A 47 10.04 6.75 -17.61
C VAL A 47 9.83 8.19 -17.17
N LEU A 48 8.63 8.73 -17.41
CA LEU A 48 8.22 10.08 -17.03
C LEU A 48 7.02 10.03 -16.08
N PHE A 49 6.92 11.03 -15.21
CA PHE A 49 5.76 11.25 -14.34
C PHE A 49 5.07 12.55 -14.74
N HIS A 50 3.75 12.53 -14.84
CA HIS A 50 2.96 13.70 -15.20
C HIS A 50 1.63 13.71 -14.45
N ASP A 51 1.42 14.72 -13.61
CA ASP A 51 0.18 14.92 -12.85
C ASP A 51 -0.18 16.41 -12.74
N PRO A 52 -0.58 17.06 -13.86
CA PRO A 52 -0.81 18.50 -13.90
C PRO A 52 -2.07 18.95 -13.16
N ILE A 53 -3.05 18.04 -13.02
CA ILE A 53 -4.36 18.33 -12.43
C ILE A 53 -4.57 17.62 -11.08
N GLY A 54 -3.56 16.91 -10.56
CA GLY A 54 -3.58 16.32 -9.22
C GLY A 54 -4.45 15.06 -9.10
N GLN A 55 -4.43 14.16 -10.08
CA GLN A 55 -5.17 12.89 -10.03
C GLN A 55 -4.50 11.81 -9.19
N CYS A 56 -3.29 12.05 -8.65
CA CYS A 56 -2.64 11.10 -7.77
C CYS A 56 -3.51 10.75 -6.54
N MET A 57 -4.03 9.53 -6.52
CA MET A 57 -4.86 8.99 -5.44
C MET A 57 -4.06 8.53 -4.21
N ARG A 58 -2.75 8.86 -4.14
CA ARG A 58 -1.92 8.67 -2.93
C ARG A 58 -1.76 7.21 -2.48
N CYS A 59 -1.89 6.25 -3.41
CA CYS A 59 -1.84 4.81 -3.08
C CYS A 59 -0.44 4.27 -2.74
N GLY A 60 0.61 4.96 -3.17
CA GLY A 60 2.00 4.58 -2.90
C GLY A 60 2.53 3.34 -3.64
N HIS A 61 1.75 2.72 -4.55
CA HIS A 61 2.19 1.53 -5.30
C HIS A 61 3.46 1.78 -6.12
N CYS A 62 3.54 2.91 -6.83
CA CYS A 62 4.69 3.24 -7.66
C CYS A 62 6.00 3.30 -6.87
N ILE A 63 5.93 3.73 -5.61
CA ILE A 63 7.11 3.78 -4.73
C ILE A 63 7.43 2.36 -4.24
N ALA A 64 6.41 1.56 -3.90
CA ALA A 64 6.59 0.19 -3.41
C ALA A 64 7.20 -0.78 -4.43
N VAL A 65 6.92 -0.58 -5.73
CA VAL A 65 7.42 -1.46 -6.79
C VAL A 65 8.69 -0.95 -7.47
N CYS A 66 9.20 0.22 -7.08
CA CYS A 66 10.41 0.78 -7.66
C CYS A 66 11.65 0.14 -7.01
N PRO A 67 12.42 -0.71 -7.72
CA PRO A 67 13.58 -1.37 -7.13
C PRO A 67 14.70 -0.39 -6.75
N GLU A 68 14.79 0.73 -7.47
CA GLU A 68 15.83 1.75 -7.31
C GLU A 68 15.42 2.90 -6.37
N ASN A 69 14.22 2.86 -5.80
CA ASN A 69 13.66 3.93 -4.96
C ASN A 69 13.76 5.34 -5.58
N THR A 70 13.53 5.46 -6.90
CA THR A 70 13.70 6.72 -7.64
C THR A 70 12.50 7.65 -7.62
N VAL A 71 11.33 7.16 -7.19
CA VAL A 71 10.09 7.95 -7.15
C VAL A 71 10.22 9.04 -6.07
N ILE A 72 10.01 10.28 -6.47
CA ILE A 72 10.08 11.46 -5.60
C ILE A 72 8.68 11.70 -5.05
N TYR A 73 8.56 11.83 -3.73
CA TYR A 73 7.28 12.08 -3.07
C TYR A 73 7.47 12.92 -1.81
N ARG A 74 6.35 13.46 -1.31
CA ARG A 74 6.23 14.11 0.01
C ARG A 74 5.24 13.32 0.83
N SER A 75 5.58 13.05 2.08
CA SER A 75 4.67 12.37 3.00
C SER A 75 4.73 12.98 4.39
N SER A 76 3.61 12.91 5.12
CA SER A 76 3.53 13.32 6.52
C SER A 76 4.13 12.29 7.48
N GLU A 77 4.21 11.03 7.05
CA GLU A 77 4.68 9.86 7.81
C GLU A 77 5.57 8.98 6.92
N PRO A 78 6.41 8.10 7.50
CA PRO A 78 7.18 7.12 6.75
C PRO A 78 6.28 6.21 5.90
N VAL A 79 6.60 6.05 4.60
CA VAL A 79 5.77 5.28 3.65
C VAL A 79 6.16 3.80 3.61
N PHE A 80 7.38 3.45 4.06
CA PHE A 80 8.01 2.13 3.88
C PHE A 80 8.54 1.51 5.17
N GLU A 81 7.93 1.82 6.31
CA GLU A 81 8.18 1.05 7.51
C GLU A 81 7.30 -0.18 7.48
N ASN A 82 7.90 -1.31 7.12
CA ASN A 82 7.33 -2.62 7.39
C ASN A 82 8.19 -3.26 8.48
N PRO A 83 7.96 -2.92 9.76
CA PRO A 83 8.67 -3.59 10.84
C PRO A 83 8.35 -5.08 10.76
N ASP A 84 9.38 -5.93 10.81
CA ASP A 84 9.17 -7.36 10.98
C ASP A 84 8.54 -7.57 12.37
N THR A 85 7.23 -7.75 12.36
CA THR A 85 6.42 -7.94 13.58
C THR A 85 6.28 -9.41 13.91
N GLY A 86 6.91 -10.30 13.13
CA GLY A 86 6.69 -11.73 13.19
C GLY A 86 5.20 -12.09 13.02
N ARG A 87 4.82 -13.26 13.54
CA ARG A 87 3.41 -13.57 13.79
C ARG A 87 3.15 -13.31 15.27
N PRO A 88 2.37 -12.27 15.62
CA PRO A 88 2.04 -12.02 17.01
C PRO A 88 1.29 -13.23 17.59
N SER A 89 1.66 -13.65 18.80
CA SER A 89 1.00 -14.73 19.54
C SER A 89 -0.30 -14.23 20.19
N HIS A 90 -0.82 -14.98 21.18
CA HIS A 90 -1.87 -14.48 22.07
C HIS A 90 -1.31 -13.39 23.00
N ASN A 91 -2.18 -12.45 23.40
CA ASN A 91 -1.90 -11.35 24.35
C ASN A 91 -0.73 -10.43 23.93
N ILE A 92 -0.97 -9.57 22.95
CA ILE A 92 0.02 -8.63 22.40
C ILE A 92 -0.09 -7.26 23.07
N ASP A 93 1.04 -6.58 23.23
CA ASP A 93 1.06 -5.19 23.69
C ASP A 93 0.61 -4.21 22.57
N GLU A 94 0.24 -2.99 22.97
CA GLU A 94 -0.26 -1.95 22.07
C GLU A 94 0.72 -1.61 20.94
N LYS A 95 2.03 -1.54 21.24
CA LYS A 95 3.04 -1.17 20.24
C LYS A 95 3.23 -2.27 19.21
N THR A 96 3.23 -3.52 19.65
CA THR A 96 3.28 -4.70 18.79
C THR A 96 2.03 -4.78 17.90
N LEU A 97 0.85 -4.49 18.46
CA LEU A 97 -0.38 -4.41 17.68
C LEU A 97 -0.33 -3.27 16.65
N GLU A 98 0.11 -2.08 17.04
CA GLU A 98 0.23 -0.92 16.14
C GLU A 98 1.18 -1.23 14.97
N ALA A 99 2.36 -1.77 15.28
CA ALA A 99 3.33 -2.18 14.28
C ALA A 99 2.76 -3.26 13.35
N PHE A 100 2.07 -4.27 13.89
CA PHE A 100 1.44 -5.32 13.10
C PHE A 100 0.36 -4.77 12.16
N MET A 101 -0.50 -3.88 12.64
CA MET A 101 -1.52 -3.22 11.81
C MET A 101 -0.89 -2.37 10.71
N ARG A 102 0.25 -1.73 10.97
CA ARG A 102 1.02 -0.94 9.99
C ARG A 102 1.80 -1.80 8.98
N SER A 103 2.22 -3.01 9.36
CA SER A 103 3.01 -3.95 8.54
C SER A 103 2.23 -4.58 7.37
N ARG A 104 0.89 -4.60 7.45
CA ARG A 104 0.02 -5.36 6.53
C ARG A 104 -0.22 -4.62 5.22
N ARG A 105 0.70 -4.75 4.26
CA ARG A 105 0.40 -4.54 2.83
C ARG A 105 0.19 -5.90 2.17
N SER A 106 -0.99 -6.12 1.60
CA SER A 106 -1.22 -7.28 0.73
C SER A 106 -0.24 -7.24 -0.44
N VAL A 107 0.56 -8.29 -0.63
CA VAL A 107 1.33 -8.46 -1.86
C VAL A 107 0.33 -8.85 -2.95
N ARG A 108 0.03 -7.93 -3.88
CA ARG A 108 -0.87 -8.19 -5.02
C ARG A 108 -0.13 -8.68 -6.27
N GLN A 109 0.96 -9.41 -6.08
CA GLN A 109 1.64 -10.10 -7.17
C GLN A 109 1.42 -11.60 -6.97
N PHE A 110 0.56 -12.16 -7.81
CA PHE A 110 0.26 -13.58 -7.80
C PHE A 110 1.39 -14.33 -8.51
N ILE A 111 1.91 -15.36 -7.86
CA ILE A 111 2.80 -16.34 -8.49
C ILE A 111 2.02 -17.16 -9.51
N GLN A 112 2.67 -17.56 -10.61
CA GLN A 112 2.05 -18.40 -11.66
C GLN A 112 2.03 -19.89 -11.29
N ASP A 113 2.08 -20.21 -10.00
CA ASP A 113 2.02 -21.57 -9.47
C ASP A 113 0.61 -21.80 -8.91
N PRO A 114 -0.29 -22.48 -9.66
CA PRO A 114 -1.66 -22.69 -9.23
C PRO A 114 -1.69 -23.59 -8.00
N LEU A 115 -2.43 -23.16 -6.97
CA LEU A 115 -2.61 -23.98 -5.78
C LEU A 115 -3.42 -25.25 -6.12
N PRO A 116 -3.09 -26.40 -5.51
CA PRO A 116 -3.89 -27.62 -5.62
C PRO A 116 -5.35 -27.38 -5.24
N GLU A 117 -6.28 -27.98 -5.98
CA GLU A 117 -7.73 -27.77 -5.82
C GLU A 117 -8.23 -28.13 -4.41
N ASN A 118 -7.64 -29.15 -3.78
CA ASN A 118 -7.98 -29.55 -2.41
C ASN A 118 -7.65 -28.46 -1.37
N ILE A 119 -6.58 -27.69 -1.58
CA ILE A 119 -6.22 -26.57 -0.70
C ILE A 119 -7.21 -25.43 -0.89
N ILE A 120 -7.57 -25.11 -2.13
CA ILE A 120 -8.58 -24.11 -2.44
C ILE A 120 -9.92 -24.48 -1.79
N ALA A 121 -10.36 -25.72 -1.96
CA ALA A 121 -11.59 -26.23 -1.35
C ALA A 121 -11.56 -26.15 0.19
N SER A 122 -10.43 -26.52 0.81
CA SER A 122 -10.27 -26.43 2.27
C SER A 122 -10.35 -24.99 2.78
N VAL A 123 -9.74 -24.03 2.07
CA VAL A 123 -9.82 -22.61 2.43
C VAL A 123 -11.26 -22.09 2.30
N LEU A 124 -11.93 -22.42 1.18
CA LEU A 124 -13.33 -22.02 0.96
C LEU A 124 -14.28 -22.63 2.01
N ASP A 125 -14.04 -23.88 2.42
CA ASP A 125 -14.82 -24.53 3.48
C ASP A 125 -14.59 -23.85 4.84
N ALA A 126 -13.35 -23.52 5.19
CA ALA A 126 -13.06 -22.75 6.39
C ALA A 126 -13.75 -21.36 6.36
N MET A 127 -13.75 -20.67 5.21
CA MET A 127 -14.44 -19.38 5.04
C MET A 127 -15.95 -19.49 5.22
N ARG A 128 -16.57 -20.63 4.87
CA ARG A 128 -18.01 -20.89 5.08
C ARG A 128 -18.41 -20.79 6.56
N HIS A 129 -17.51 -21.14 7.46
CA HIS A 129 -17.73 -21.12 8.90
C HIS A 129 -17.35 -19.79 9.57
N GLY A 130 -16.69 -18.89 8.84
CA GLY A 130 -16.39 -17.53 9.26
C GLY A 130 -17.63 -16.64 9.12
N TYR A 131 -18.58 -16.73 10.06
CA TYR A 131 -19.80 -15.92 10.03
C TYR A 131 -19.49 -14.42 10.03
N GLY A 132 -19.64 -13.84 8.84
CA GLY A 132 -19.64 -12.40 8.57
C GLY A 132 -20.92 -11.91 7.92
N ILE A 133 -22.03 -12.67 7.94
CA ILE A 133 -23.39 -12.14 7.81
C ILE A 133 -24.33 -13.16 8.48
N SER A 134 -24.91 -12.84 9.65
CA SER A 134 -26.15 -13.51 10.05
C SER A 134 -27.18 -13.16 9.00
N ALA A 135 -27.58 -14.14 8.20
CA ALA A 135 -28.82 -14.03 7.43
C ALA A 135 -29.93 -13.73 8.44
N VAL A 136 -30.35 -12.47 8.49
CA VAL A 136 -31.57 -12.05 9.17
C VAL A 136 -32.69 -12.85 8.51
N ARG A 137 -33.33 -13.72 9.30
CA ARG A 137 -34.61 -14.32 8.96
C ARG A 137 -35.70 -13.26 9.01
#